data_AF-A0A1J0LVC5-F1
#
_entry.id   AF-A0A1J0LVC5-F1
#
_cell.length_a   1.000
_cell.length_b   1.000
_cell.length_c   1.000
_cell.angle_alpha   90.00
_cell.angle_beta   90.00
_cell.angle_gamma   90.00
#
_symmetry.space_group_name_H-M   'P 1'
#
loop_
_entity.id
_entity.type
_entity.pdbx_description
1 polymer ?
#
loop_
_entity_poly.entity_id
_entity_poly.type
_entity_poly.pdbx_seq_one_letter_code
_entity_poly.pdbx_strand_id
1 'polypeptide(L)' 'MSVKPGLYRHYKGGLYQVLFLARHSETEEVMVVYQALYGERGYWVRPLSLWLAPVEVEGKAVPRFQPLEE' A
#
# COMPACT_ATOMS: atom_id res chain seq x y z
N MET A 1 -7.35 -11.25 -5.09
CA MET A 1 -7.05 -9.81 -5.28
C MET A 1 -5.55 -9.63 -5.15
N SER A 2 -4.85 -9.34 -6.25
CA SER A 2 -3.39 -9.10 -6.23
C SER A 2 -3.14 -7.59 -6.24
N VAL A 3 -2.25 -7.12 -5.38
CA VAL A 3 -1.67 -5.78 -5.50
C VAL A 3 -0.79 -5.75 -6.75
N LYS A 4 -0.95 -4.73 -7.59
CA LYS A 4 -0.15 -4.55 -8.82
C LYS A 4 0.77 -3.35 -8.64
N PRO A 5 1.93 -3.30 -9.34
CA PRO A 5 2.66 -2.06 -9.49
C PRO A 5 1.77 -0.97 -10.08
N GLY A 6 1.89 0.25 -9.57
CA GLY A 6 1.03 1.36 -9.98
C GLY A 6 0.87 2.44 -8.91
N LEU A 7 0.08 3.46 -9.24
CA LEU A 7 -0.24 4.54 -8.31
C LEU A 7 -1.34 4.13 -7.35
N TYR A 8 -1.15 4.47 -6.08
CA TYR A 8 -2.10 4.24 -5.01
C TYR A 8 -2.30 5.52 -4.19
N ARG A 9 -3.53 5.75 -3.77
CA ARG A 9 -3.89 6.78 -2.81
C ARG A 9 -4.17 6.15 -1.46
N HIS A 10 -3.46 6.60 -0.43
CA HIS A 10 -3.78 6.25 0.95
C HIS A 10 -5.05 6.98 1.39
N TYR A 11 -5.86 6.39 2.28
CA TYR A 11 -7.10 7.01 2.76
C TYR A 11 -6.90 8.41 3.38
N LYS A 12 -5.70 8.72 3.89
CA LYS A 12 -5.32 10.06 4.37
C LYS A 12 -4.89 11.04 3.26
N GLY A 13 -5.10 10.70 1.99
CA GLY A 13 -4.83 11.55 0.83
C GLY A 13 -3.45 11.40 0.18
N GLY A 14 -2.45 10.90 0.91
CA GLY A 14 -1.08 10.74 0.38
C GLY A 14 -0.99 9.80 -0.82
N LEU A 15 -0.16 10.18 -1.81
CA LEU A 15 0.08 9.41 -3.03
C LEU A 15 1.34 8.55 -2.90
N TYR A 16 1.26 7.34 -3.42
CA TYR A 16 2.31 6.33 -3.35
C TYR A 16 2.41 5.57 -4.67
N GLN A 17 3.62 5.12 -5.01
CA GLN A 17 3.87 4.21 -6.12
C GLN A 17 4.20 2.83 -5.56
N VAL A 18 3.40 1.82 -5.87
CA VAL A 18 3.78 0.42 -5.62
C VAL A 18 4.75 -0.01 -6.70
N LEU A 19 5.87 -0.60 -6.29
CA LEU A 19 6.95 -1.03 -7.18
C LEU A 19 6.83 -2.52 -7.48
N PHE A 20 6.75 -3.34 -6.43
CA PHE A 20 6.66 -4.79 -6.52
C PHE A 20 6.22 -5.40 -5.19
N LEU A 21 5.90 -6.70 -5.22
CA LEU A 21 5.76 -7.51 -4.03
C LEU A 21 7.08 -8.21 -3.72
N ALA A 22 7.39 -8.35 -2.43
CA ALA A 22 8.56 -9.07 -1.94
C ALA A 22 8.13 -10.13 -0.92
N ARG A 23 9.04 -11.05 -0.57
CA ARG A 23 8.83 -12.02 0.51
C ARG A 23 9.80 -11.70 1.65
N HIS A 24 9.28 -11.60 2.87
CA HIS A 24 10.09 -11.41 4.06
C HIS A 24 10.90 -12.69 4.35
N SER A 25 12.23 -12.61 4.51
CA SER A 25 13.09 -13.80 4.59
C SER A 25 12.79 -14.66 5.81
N GLU A 26 12.58 -14.03 6.97
CA GLU A 26 12.45 -14.76 8.25
C GLU A 26 11.03 -15.31 8.49
N THR A 27 10.02 -14.72 7.85
CA THR A 27 8.61 -15.03 8.14
C THR A 27 7.85 -15.53 6.92
N GLU A 28 8.47 -15.47 5.74
CA GLU A 28 7.88 -15.76 4.44
C GLU A 28 6.64 -14.93 4.08
N GLU A 29 6.34 -13.88 4.84
CA GLU A 29 5.20 -13.02 4.60
C GLU A 29 5.38 -12.22 3.31
N VAL A 30 4.29 -12.08 2.55
CA VAL A 30 4.30 -11.23 1.36
C VAL A 30 4.23 -9.76 1.78
N MET A 31 5.14 -8.96 1.26
CA MET A 31 5.31 -7.54 1.55
C MET A 31 5.02 -6.72 0.30
N VAL A 32 4.40 -5.55 0.47
CA VAL A 32 4.29 -4.52 -0.55
C VAL A 32 5.47 -3.57 -0.41
N VAL A 33 6.23 -3.38 -1.49
CA VAL A 33 7.33 -2.42 -1.57
C VAL A 33 6.84 -1.21 -2.37
N TYR A 34 6.91 -0.03 -1.76
CA TYR A 34 6.30 1.18 -2.33
C TYR A 34 7.06 2.45 -1.94
N GLN A 35 6.91 3.50 -2.74
CA GLN A 35 7.54 4.80 -2.54
C GLN A 35 6.49 5.87 -2.23
N ALA A 36 6.76 6.74 -1.26
CA ALA A 36 5.97 7.95 -1.08
C ALA A 36 6.23 8.93 -2.23
N LEU A 37 5.19 9.58 -2.76
CA LEU A 37 5.31 10.57 -3.84
C LEU A 37 5.28 12.01 -3.31
N TYR A 38 5.55 12.20 -2.03
CA TYR A 38 5.58 13.47 -1.32
C TYR A 38 6.73 13.50 -0.31
N GLY A 39 7.05 14.70 0.21
CA GLY A 39 8.14 14.89 1.16
C GLY A 39 9.48 14.42 0.58
N GLU A 40 10.26 13.70 1.38
CA GLU A 40 11.56 13.13 0.98
C GLU A 40 11.44 11.94 0.01
N ARG A 41 10.22 11.51 -0.34
CA ARG A 41 9.94 10.40 -1.26
C ARG A 41 10.63 9.08 -0.90
N GLY A 42 10.64 8.76 0.39
CA GLY A 42 11.23 7.53 0.93
C GLY A 42 10.54 6.24 0.48
N TYR A 43 11.27 5.13 0.59
CA TYR A 43 10.79 3.78 0.29
C TYR A 43 10.37 3.05 1.56
N TRP A 44 9.28 2.28 1.46
CA TRP A 44 8.64 1.61 2.57
C TRP A 44 8.29 0.17 2.21
N VAL A 45 8.23 -0.67 3.24
CA VAL A 45 7.75 -2.06 3.16
C VAL A 45 6.62 -2.26 4.15
N ARG A 46 5.56 -2.97 3.73
CA ARG A 46 4.41 -3.27 4.59
C ARG A 46 3.85 -4.66 4.29
N PRO A 47 3.42 -5.45 5.28
CA PRO A 47 2.74 -6.71 5.02
C PRO A 47 1.53 -6.54 4.09
N LEU A 48 1.37 -7.45 3.13
CA LEU A 48 0.28 -7.44 2.16
C LEU A 48 -1.09 -7.51 2.85
N SER A 49 -1.19 -8.29 3.92
CA SER A 49 -2.39 -8.39 4.76
C SER A 49 -2.81 -7.03 5.31
N LEU A 50 -1.86 -6.26 5.87
CA LEU A 50 -2.11 -4.92 6.42
C LEU A 50 -2.27 -3.84 5.34
N TRP A 51 -1.75 -4.08 4.13
CA TRP A 51 -1.99 -3.21 2.98
C TRP A 51 -3.42 -3.32 2.49
N LEU A 52 -3.92 -4.55 2.33
CA LEU A 52 -5.27 -4.85 1.86
C LEU A 52 -6.34 -4.67 2.94
N ALA A 53 -5.96 -4.70 4.22
CA ALA A 53 -6.87 -4.52 5.33
C ALA A 53 -7.59 -3.16 5.25
N PRO A 54 -8.94 -3.15 5.30
CA PRO A 54 -9.69 -1.90 5.32
C PRO A 54 -9.41 -1.11 6.61
N VAL A 55 -9.80 0.16 6.58
CA VAL A 55 -9.83 1.04 7.76
C VAL A 55 -11.23 1.60 7.92
N GLU A 56 -11.59 1.92 9.15
CA GLU A 56 -12.82 2.63 9.44
C GLU A 56 -12.59 4.14 9.34
N VAL A 57 -13.39 4.80 8.51
CA VAL A 57 -13.42 6.26 8.34
C VAL A 57 -14.88 6.68 8.42
N GLU A 58 -15.22 7.50 9.42
CA GLU A 58 -16.59 7.98 9.65
C GLU A 58 -17.63 6.84 9.72
N GLY A 59 -17.30 5.74 10.41
CA GLY A 59 -18.18 4.58 10.54
C GLY A 59 -18.29 3.70 9.30
N LYS A 60 -17.51 3.97 8.24
CA LYS A 60 -17.49 3.20 6.99
C LYS A 60 -16.16 2.50 6.80
N ALA A 61 -16.20 1.22 6.42
CA ALA A 61 -15.01 0.49 6.02
C ALA A 61 -14.57 0.90 4.61
N VAL A 62 -13.36 1.42 4.48
CA VAL A 62 -12.77 1.84 3.19
C VAL A 62 -11.41 1.18 2.97
N PRO A 63 -10.98 0.98 1.70
CA PRO A 63 -9.63 0.50 1.42
C PRO A 63 -8.57 1.44 2.01
N ARG A 64 -7.58 0.89 2.71
CA ARG A 64 -6.46 1.69 3.24
C ARG A 64 -5.66 2.35 2.11
N PHE A 65 -5.43 1.60 1.04
CA PHE A 65 -4.79 2.04 -0.19
C PHE A 65 -5.69 1.70 -1.37
N GLN A 66 -6.10 2.71 -2.12
CA GLN A 66 -6.91 2.56 -3.31
C GLN A 66 -6.02 2.72 -4.55
N PRO A 67 -6.01 1.76 -5.50
CA PRO A 67 -5.32 1.95 -6.76
C PRO A 67 -5.97 3.13 -7.50
N LEU A 68 -5.14 3.97 -8.09
CA LEU A 68 -5.56 4.96 -9.06
C LEU A 68 -5.44 4.28 -10.42
N GLU A 69 -6.57 3.93 -11.02
CA GLU A 69 -6.59 3.47 -12.41
C GLU A 69 -6.04 4.59 -13.31
N GLU A 70 -5.34 4.21 -14.37
CA GLU A 70 -4.94 5.11 -15.44
C GLU A 70 -6.09 5.29 -16.43
#